data_AF-A0A6J2QRF9-F1
#
_entry.id   AF-A0A6J2QRF9-F1
#
_cell.length_a   1.000
_cell.length_b   1.000
_cell.length_c   1.000
_cell.angle_alpha   90.00
_cell.angle_beta   90.00
_cell.angle_gamma   90.00
#
_symmetry.space_group_name_H-M   'P 1'
#
loop_
_entity.id
_entity.type
_entity.pdbx_description
1 polymer ?
#
loop_
_entity_poly.entity_id
_entity_poly.type
_entity_poly.pdbx_seq_one_letter_code
_entity_poly.pdbx_strand_id
1 'polypeptide(L)'
;MDWALILVLQVMFQPSLSGLFFTVDAEYALYESKLGEDVVMSCRFRPKLSHPLAYLKVTWHWFTYTLVRDVYRMDNWKEDLASQDPDYQGRVRLLTEQLQEGWSKLQISRLRINDSGTYQCLVEGEGADYKTMTLSVVAPYKTVTKHIEKVAEGDDVLLICQSEGYPESSVMWQDGTLRTLNASTTSASTPDQLFTVNSRIRVSLSVENNYTCVFEKDGYSATFHMPDEIPVPPVKNNAVIVVLGIGVVMVVIIVAVLLYRRRKGSRNLLVDGRGRSVSTAACTAKNKEYKEERTVFNEGCMEETLRAFLKAHYSDYSFSMEMRHHWDAFGVEELSHRLQNNKGQPVNLQALLPEAGKTLFLEGPPGSGKTTIAHILVSSWTEGPTHALSNLFDLSSLRFLFYVDCSKVKGDLFQEVTIQLSLKDKTEHELRTLLTSEALLLLDGYREGNPFFDESLRKFLMERGRCRVLVMACPGHCPSLNNTVGTEGVLQLQTQSMKC
;
A
#
# COMPACT_ATOMS: atom_id res chain seq x y z
N MET A 1 -73.82 -2.94 -14.79
CA MET A 1 -73.47 -3.17 -13.38
C MET A 1 -72.75 -4.50 -13.35
N ASP A 2 -71.43 -4.61 -13.22
CA ASP A 2 -70.61 -3.83 -12.31
C ASP A 2 -69.10 -4.01 -12.57
N TRP A 3 -68.65 -3.80 -13.82
CA TRP A 3 -67.21 -3.67 -14.13
C TRP A 3 -66.58 -2.50 -13.38
N ALA A 4 -67.36 -1.45 -13.11
CA ALA A 4 -66.97 -0.35 -12.25
C ALA A 4 -66.76 -0.80 -10.80
N LEU A 5 -67.53 -1.76 -10.30
CA LEU A 5 -67.46 -2.24 -8.93
C LEU A 5 -66.28 -3.20 -8.72
N ILE A 6 -65.87 -3.93 -9.77
CA ILE A 6 -64.64 -4.74 -9.79
C ILE A 6 -63.39 -3.87 -9.87
N LEU A 7 -63.40 -2.80 -10.69
CA LEU A 7 -62.32 -1.82 -10.72
C LEU A 7 -62.22 -1.04 -9.41
N VAL A 8 -63.36 -0.67 -8.80
CA VAL A 8 -63.39 -0.06 -7.47
C VAL A 8 -62.90 -1.04 -6.40
N LEU A 9 -63.25 -2.33 -6.45
CA LEU A 9 -62.71 -3.33 -5.53
C LEU A 9 -61.19 -3.51 -5.71
N GLN A 10 -60.67 -3.50 -6.95
CA GLN A 10 -59.22 -3.60 -7.22
C GLN A 10 -58.45 -2.34 -6.80
N VAL A 11 -59.06 -1.16 -6.86
CA VAL A 11 -58.47 0.09 -6.33
C VAL A 11 -58.52 0.11 -4.79
N MET A 12 -59.58 -0.43 -4.18
CA MET A 12 -59.71 -0.57 -2.72
C MET A 12 -58.83 -1.69 -2.14
N PHE A 13 -58.38 -2.64 -2.98
CA PHE A 13 -57.39 -3.67 -2.66
C PHE A 13 -55.99 -3.35 -3.18
N GLN A 14 -55.71 -2.11 -3.59
CA GLN A 14 -54.31 -1.65 -3.59
C GLN A 14 -53.82 -1.73 -2.14
N PRO A 15 -52.68 -2.38 -1.86
CA PRO A 15 -52.12 -2.40 -0.52
C PRO A 15 -51.60 -1.01 -0.21
N SER A 16 -52.49 -0.11 0.24
CA SER A 16 -52.14 1.12 0.96
C SER A 16 -51.70 0.80 2.39
N LEU A 17 -51.03 -0.34 2.58
CA LEU A 17 -50.34 -0.74 3.80
C LEU A 17 -49.01 0.01 3.98
N SER A 18 -48.58 0.80 2.99
CA SER A 18 -47.33 1.59 3.03
C SER A 18 -47.35 2.78 4.00
N GLY A 19 -48.48 3.03 4.69
CA GLY A 19 -48.61 4.11 5.67
C GLY A 19 -48.52 3.69 7.15
N LEU A 20 -48.44 2.39 7.45
CA LEU A 20 -48.52 1.88 8.84
C LEU A 20 -47.22 1.30 9.39
N PHE A 21 -46.25 0.98 8.52
CA PHE A 21 -44.99 0.40 8.94
C PHE A 21 -43.88 1.43 8.89
N PHE A 22 -42.97 1.36 9.87
CA PHE A 22 -41.76 2.17 9.87
C PHE A 22 -40.86 1.72 8.71
N THR A 23 -40.59 2.61 7.76
CA THR A 23 -39.74 2.32 6.59
C THR A 23 -38.64 3.35 6.45
N VAL A 24 -37.50 2.91 5.91
CA VAL A 24 -36.38 3.76 5.51
C VAL A 24 -36.20 3.66 4.00
N ASP A 25 -36.00 4.79 3.32
CA ASP A 25 -35.76 4.89 1.89
C ASP A 25 -34.52 5.75 1.64
N ALA A 26 -33.59 5.29 0.79
CA ALA A 26 -32.47 6.13 0.35
C ALA A 26 -32.98 7.16 -0.68
N GLU A 27 -32.50 8.41 -0.60
CA GLU A 27 -32.89 9.47 -1.57
C GLU A 27 -32.33 9.16 -2.96
N TYR A 28 -31.08 8.72 -2.99
CA TYR A 28 -30.37 8.27 -4.19
C TYR A 28 -29.66 6.97 -3.89
N ALA A 29 -29.61 6.08 -4.89
CA ALA A 29 -28.88 4.81 -4.78
C ALA A 29 -27.37 4.97 -4.99
N LEU A 30 -26.95 6.01 -5.70
CA LEU A 30 -25.55 6.31 -6.02
C LEU A 30 -25.27 7.80 -5.79
N TYR A 31 -24.19 8.09 -5.08
CA TYR A 31 -23.61 9.41 -4.91
C TYR A 31 -22.23 9.41 -5.55
N GLU A 32 -21.91 10.47 -6.29
CA GLU A 32 -20.57 10.71 -6.83
C GLU A 32 -20.07 12.05 -6.32
N SER A 33 -18.84 12.09 -5.81
CA SER A 33 -18.19 13.33 -5.36
C SER A 33 -16.68 13.24 -5.57
N LYS A 34 -16.01 14.40 -5.57
CA LYS A 34 -14.57 14.45 -5.87
C LYS A 34 -13.73 14.25 -4.61
N LEU A 35 -12.51 13.74 -4.81
CA LEU A 35 -11.50 13.68 -3.76
C LEU A 35 -11.32 15.05 -3.09
N GLY A 36 -11.32 15.07 -1.76
CA GLY A 36 -11.15 16.26 -0.94
C GLY A 36 -12.41 17.14 -0.79
N GLU A 37 -13.47 16.91 -1.58
CA GLU A 37 -14.77 17.57 -1.41
C GLU A 37 -15.58 16.91 -0.27
N ASP A 38 -16.77 17.45 -0.03
CA ASP A 38 -17.73 16.93 0.94
C ASP A 38 -18.88 16.22 0.21
N VAL A 39 -19.56 15.31 0.90
CA VAL A 39 -20.81 14.68 0.42
C VAL A 39 -21.84 14.64 1.53
N VAL A 40 -23.11 14.76 1.16
CA VAL A 40 -24.25 14.56 2.07
C VAL A 40 -25.09 13.42 1.53
N MET A 41 -25.08 12.29 2.24
CA MET A 41 -25.93 11.15 1.93
C MET A 41 -27.21 11.19 2.76
N SER A 42 -28.34 10.95 2.11
CA SER A 42 -29.66 11.10 2.71
C SER A 42 -30.44 9.78 2.71
N CYS A 43 -31.05 9.47 3.84
CA CYS A 43 -32.14 8.50 3.95
C CYS A 43 -33.35 9.15 4.60
N ARG A 44 -34.53 8.79 4.11
CA ARG A 44 -35.82 9.25 4.60
C ARG A 44 -36.50 8.13 5.35
N PHE A 45 -36.95 8.40 6.56
CA PHE A 45 -37.76 7.47 7.33
C PHE A 45 -39.21 7.95 7.44
N ARG A 46 -40.14 7.00 7.46
CA ARG A 46 -41.58 7.24 7.58
C ARG A 46 -42.19 6.21 8.53
N PRO A 47 -43.19 6.56 9.35
CA PRO A 47 -43.69 7.92 9.58
C PRO A 47 -42.62 8.82 10.24
N LYS A 48 -42.84 10.14 10.19
CA LYS A 48 -42.00 11.08 10.94
C LYS A 48 -42.21 10.85 12.44
N LEU A 49 -41.29 11.35 13.26
CA LEU A 49 -41.40 11.27 14.71
C LEU A 49 -42.73 11.87 15.19
N SER A 50 -43.45 11.13 16.02
CA SER A 50 -44.70 11.58 16.62
C SER A 50 -44.53 12.82 17.52
N HIS A 51 -43.38 12.97 18.16
CA HIS A 51 -43.02 14.14 18.96
C HIS A 51 -41.48 14.31 19.04
N PRO A 52 -40.96 15.51 19.35
CA PRO A 52 -39.53 15.80 19.22
C PRO A 52 -38.56 14.99 20.09
N LEU A 53 -39.07 14.42 21.18
CA LEU A 53 -38.32 13.62 22.16
C LEU A 53 -38.61 12.11 22.05
N ALA A 54 -39.30 11.68 20.98
CA ALA A 54 -39.54 10.26 20.76
C ALA A 54 -38.21 9.51 20.61
N TYR A 55 -38.17 8.27 21.09
CA TYR A 55 -36.98 7.43 20.96
C TYR A 55 -36.52 7.37 19.50
N LEU A 56 -35.24 7.66 19.29
CA LEU A 56 -34.63 7.62 17.96
C LEU A 56 -33.16 7.24 18.06
N LYS A 57 -32.80 6.17 17.37
CA LYS A 57 -31.44 5.73 17.18
C LYS A 57 -31.13 5.70 15.68
N VAL A 58 -30.02 6.30 15.30
CA VAL A 58 -29.57 6.41 13.90
C VAL A 58 -28.17 5.86 13.84
N THR A 59 -27.95 4.89 12.97
CA THR A 59 -26.64 4.28 12.76
C THR A 59 -26.31 4.30 11.28
N TRP A 60 -25.12 4.79 10.96
CA TRP A 60 -24.55 4.71 9.63
C TRP A 60 -23.36 3.76 9.65
N HIS A 61 -23.44 2.72 8.83
CA HIS A 61 -22.33 1.82 8.58
C HIS A 61 -21.78 2.03 7.18
N TRP A 62 -20.49 1.85 7.02
CA TRP A 62 -19.86 1.64 5.73
C TRP A 62 -19.47 0.17 5.67
N PHE A 63 -19.72 -0.48 4.54
CA PHE A 63 -19.26 -1.83 4.35
C PHE A 63 -18.86 -2.12 2.92
N THR A 64 -18.00 -3.12 2.82
CA THR A 64 -17.58 -3.85 1.64
C THR A 64 -17.90 -5.33 1.88
N TYR A 65 -17.54 -6.22 0.95
CA TYR A 65 -17.80 -7.66 1.07
C TYR A 65 -17.17 -8.31 2.31
N THR A 66 -16.13 -7.71 2.90
CA THR A 66 -15.34 -8.32 3.98
C THR A 66 -15.13 -7.44 5.21
N LEU A 67 -15.51 -6.16 5.16
CA LEU A 67 -15.25 -5.18 6.21
C LEU A 67 -16.48 -4.33 6.45
N VAL A 68 -16.81 -4.11 7.71
CA VAL A 68 -17.87 -3.21 8.18
C VAL A 68 -17.22 -2.20 9.12
N ARG A 69 -17.56 -0.93 8.97
CA ARG A 69 -17.07 0.19 9.76
C ARG A 69 -18.23 1.00 10.30
N ASP A 70 -18.13 1.38 11.56
CA ASP A 70 -19.08 2.27 12.21
C ASP A 70 -18.76 3.72 11.86
N VAL A 71 -19.53 4.29 10.92
CA VAL A 71 -19.29 5.64 10.40
C VAL A 71 -19.83 6.70 11.35
N TYR A 72 -21.03 6.46 11.87
CA TYR A 72 -21.69 7.36 12.81
C TYR A 72 -22.75 6.61 13.61
N ARG A 73 -22.84 6.88 14.91
CA ARG A 73 -23.90 6.34 15.77
C ARG A 73 -24.48 7.41 16.67
N MET A 74 -25.79 7.43 16.76
CA MET A 74 -26.53 8.23 17.73
C MET A 74 -27.57 7.34 18.39
N ASP A 75 -27.54 7.28 19.71
CA ASP A 75 -28.50 6.54 20.52
C ASP A 75 -29.35 7.52 21.32
N ASN A 76 -30.67 7.46 21.11
CA ASN A 76 -31.66 8.30 21.75
C ASN A 76 -31.27 9.79 21.82
N TRP A 77 -31.03 10.40 20.65
CA TRP A 77 -30.62 11.81 20.49
C TRP A 77 -29.24 12.17 21.07
N LYS A 78 -28.46 11.19 21.53
CA LYS A 78 -27.10 11.38 22.03
C LYS A 78 -26.10 10.73 21.08
N GLU A 79 -25.16 11.52 20.59
CA GLU A 79 -24.08 11.05 19.74
C GLU A 79 -23.14 10.12 20.52
N ASP A 80 -22.76 9.02 19.89
CA ASP A 80 -21.80 8.06 20.41
C ASP A 80 -20.58 7.99 19.50
N LEU A 81 -19.54 8.73 19.89
CA LEU A 81 -18.27 8.81 19.17
C LEU A 81 -17.29 7.69 19.57
N ALA A 82 -17.58 6.94 20.64
CA ALA A 82 -16.62 5.97 21.18
C ALA A 82 -16.46 4.74 20.27
N SER A 83 -17.52 4.36 19.55
CA SER A 83 -17.49 3.27 18.58
C SER A 83 -17.18 3.71 17.15
N GLN A 84 -16.93 5.01 16.92
CA GLN A 84 -16.69 5.52 15.57
C GLN A 84 -15.33 5.07 15.04
N ASP A 85 -15.34 4.51 13.84
CA ASP A 85 -14.13 4.05 13.15
C ASP A 85 -13.14 5.23 12.97
N PRO A 86 -11.83 5.03 13.27
CA PRO A 86 -10.82 6.07 13.22
C PRO A 86 -10.74 6.83 11.89
N ASP A 87 -11.06 6.19 10.75
CA ASP A 87 -11.01 6.83 9.44
C ASP A 87 -12.05 7.97 9.32
N TYR A 88 -13.14 7.93 10.09
CA TYR A 88 -14.25 8.88 10.02
C TYR A 88 -14.23 9.94 11.12
N GLN A 89 -13.37 9.79 12.14
CA GLN A 89 -13.25 10.72 13.26
C GLN A 89 -12.94 12.15 12.79
N GLY A 90 -13.73 13.12 13.25
CA GLY A 90 -13.57 14.54 12.91
C GLY A 90 -13.88 14.89 11.45
N ARG A 91 -14.46 13.97 10.67
CA ARG A 91 -14.89 14.20 9.28
C ARG A 91 -16.38 14.05 9.07
N VAL A 92 -17.08 13.33 9.96
CA VAL A 92 -18.48 12.98 9.80
C VAL A 92 -19.37 13.77 10.74
N ARG A 93 -20.57 14.14 10.27
CA ARG A 93 -21.61 14.81 11.06
C ARG A 93 -22.99 14.39 10.57
N LEU A 94 -23.89 14.08 11.50
CA LEU A 94 -25.32 13.95 11.20
C LEU A 94 -26.01 15.33 11.28
N LEU A 95 -26.83 15.67 10.29
CA LEU A 95 -27.64 16.90 10.28
C LEU A 95 -28.89 16.70 11.16
N THR A 96 -28.71 16.80 12.48
CA THR A 96 -29.73 16.48 13.49
C THR A 96 -31.04 17.25 13.34
N GLU A 97 -30.97 18.48 12.82
CA GLU A 97 -32.12 19.35 12.56
C GLU A 97 -33.08 18.77 11.50
N GLN A 98 -32.59 17.89 10.61
CA GLN A 98 -33.37 17.25 9.56
C GLN A 98 -34.15 16.02 10.06
N LEU A 99 -33.79 15.49 11.24
CA LEU A 99 -34.43 14.28 11.79
C LEU A 99 -35.91 14.49 12.08
N GLN A 100 -36.30 15.67 12.57
CA GLN A 100 -37.70 16.03 12.81
C GLN A 100 -38.55 16.02 11.53
N GLU A 101 -37.90 16.23 10.39
CA GLU A 101 -38.56 16.17 9.09
C GLU A 101 -38.61 14.76 8.49
N GLY A 102 -38.10 13.76 9.21
CA GLY A 102 -38.01 12.37 8.76
C GLY A 102 -36.77 12.07 7.92
N TRP A 103 -35.70 12.84 8.09
CA TRP A 103 -34.47 12.70 7.29
C TRP A 103 -33.24 12.44 8.16
N SER A 104 -32.56 11.33 7.88
CA SER A 104 -31.21 11.05 8.33
C SER A 104 -30.24 11.49 7.23
N LYS A 105 -29.56 12.62 7.42
CA LYS A 105 -28.57 13.15 6.47
C LYS A 105 -27.18 13.13 7.09
N LEU A 106 -26.29 12.34 6.51
CA LEU A 106 -24.91 12.18 6.93
C LEU A 106 -24.00 13.00 6.03
N GLN A 107 -23.32 13.99 6.60
CA GLN A 107 -22.25 14.71 5.92
C GLN A 107 -20.90 14.03 6.21
N ILE A 108 -20.13 13.76 5.15
CA ILE A 108 -18.74 13.33 5.23
C ILE A 108 -17.89 14.41 4.56
N SER A 109 -16.92 14.95 5.29
CA SER A 109 -16.03 16.00 4.80
C SER A 109 -14.65 15.46 4.42
N ARG A 110 -13.96 16.19 3.53
CA ARG A 110 -12.61 15.84 3.05
C ARG A 110 -12.53 14.38 2.59
N LEU A 111 -13.30 14.06 1.56
CA LEU A 111 -13.41 12.71 1.03
C LEU A 111 -12.04 12.14 0.60
N ARG A 112 -11.86 10.85 0.87
CA ARG A 112 -10.71 10.02 0.48
C ARG A 112 -11.17 8.95 -0.51
N ILE A 113 -10.26 8.41 -1.32
CA ILE A 113 -10.60 7.32 -2.26
C ILE A 113 -11.24 6.12 -1.54
N ASN A 114 -10.69 5.75 -0.38
CA ASN A 114 -11.19 4.65 0.45
C ASN A 114 -12.54 4.91 1.14
N ASP A 115 -13.09 6.13 1.06
CA ASP A 115 -14.47 6.38 1.51
C ASP A 115 -15.50 5.82 0.49
N SER A 116 -15.06 5.48 -0.73
CA SER A 116 -15.91 4.83 -1.73
C SER A 116 -16.40 3.48 -1.21
N GLY A 117 -17.65 3.13 -1.50
CA GLY A 117 -18.23 1.86 -1.08
C GLY A 117 -19.71 1.97 -0.74
N THR A 118 -20.24 0.94 -0.08
CA THR A 118 -21.66 0.88 0.26
C THR A 118 -21.87 1.37 1.69
N TYR A 119 -22.72 2.38 1.84
CA TYR A 119 -23.18 2.88 3.12
C TYR A 119 -24.56 2.32 3.42
N GLN A 120 -24.85 2.06 4.69
CA GLN A 120 -26.18 1.72 5.19
C GLN A 120 -26.61 2.73 6.23
N CYS A 121 -27.81 3.28 6.03
CA CYS A 121 -28.51 4.04 7.06
C CYS A 121 -29.52 3.10 7.72
N LEU A 122 -29.31 2.82 8.99
CA LEU A 122 -30.25 2.13 9.86
C LEU A 122 -30.90 3.17 10.77
N VAL A 123 -32.24 3.20 10.80
CA VAL A 123 -33.00 4.06 11.70
C VAL A 123 -33.90 3.19 12.55
N GLU A 124 -33.86 3.39 13.86
CA GLU A 124 -34.68 2.71 14.85
C GLU A 124 -35.48 3.77 15.63
N GLY A 125 -36.81 3.69 15.61
CA GLY A 125 -37.73 4.58 16.31
C GLY A 125 -38.99 3.82 16.70
N GLU A 126 -40.15 4.17 16.12
CA GLU A 126 -41.40 3.40 16.29
C GLU A 126 -41.37 2.02 15.60
N GLY A 127 -40.37 1.80 14.75
CA GLY A 127 -39.94 0.51 14.22
C GLY A 127 -38.48 0.60 13.80
N ALA A 128 -37.99 -0.40 13.08
CA ALA A 128 -36.60 -0.42 12.61
C ALA A 128 -36.56 -0.85 11.14
N ASP A 129 -35.87 -0.07 10.31
CA ASP A 129 -35.63 -0.40 8.91
C ASP A 129 -34.30 0.23 8.44
N TYR A 130 -33.77 -0.25 7.33
CA TYR A 130 -32.51 0.24 6.77
C TYR A 130 -32.54 0.32 5.25
N LYS A 131 -31.68 1.18 4.71
CA LYS A 131 -31.34 1.19 3.29
C LYS A 131 -29.87 1.39 3.05
N THR A 132 -29.46 0.92 1.87
CA THR A 132 -28.09 1.00 1.39
C THR A 132 -27.99 1.96 0.21
N MET A 133 -26.87 2.64 0.10
CA MET A 133 -26.49 3.50 -1.03
C MET A 133 -25.00 3.39 -1.28
N THR A 134 -24.56 3.71 -2.50
CA THR A 134 -23.15 3.63 -2.87
C THR A 134 -22.57 5.03 -3.02
N LEU A 135 -21.37 5.25 -2.48
CA LEU A 135 -20.55 6.43 -2.73
C LEU A 135 -19.40 6.08 -3.67
N SER A 136 -19.25 6.85 -4.74
CA SER A 136 -18.13 6.82 -5.67
C SER A 136 -17.30 8.09 -5.51
N VAL A 137 -16.08 7.98 -4.99
CA VAL A 137 -15.15 9.11 -4.92
C VAL A 137 -14.26 9.10 -6.16
N VAL A 138 -14.25 10.21 -6.90
CA VAL A 138 -13.48 10.35 -8.16
C VAL A 138 -12.42 11.43 -8.06
N ALA A 139 -11.31 11.25 -8.77
CA ALA A 139 -10.25 12.25 -8.90
C ALA A 139 -9.98 12.47 -10.40
N PRO A 140 -10.39 13.61 -10.98
CA PRO A 140 -10.28 13.80 -12.42
C PRO A 140 -8.83 14.06 -12.88
N TYR A 141 -8.48 13.60 -14.08
CA TYR A 141 -7.15 13.78 -14.72
C TYR A 141 -6.93 15.20 -15.29
N LYS A 142 -7.19 16.23 -14.48
CA LYS A 142 -7.26 17.65 -14.93
C LYS A 142 -5.95 18.22 -15.47
N THR A 143 -4.81 17.79 -14.94
CA THR A 143 -3.51 18.46 -15.18
C THR A 143 -2.61 17.58 -16.02
N VAL A 144 -2.93 17.45 -17.30
CA VAL A 144 -2.13 16.66 -18.24
C VAL A 144 -0.80 17.36 -18.52
N THR A 145 0.26 16.81 -17.96
CA THR A 145 1.63 17.27 -18.14
C THR A 145 2.22 16.70 -19.42
N LYS A 146 2.87 17.56 -20.20
CA LYS A 146 3.51 17.23 -21.48
C LYS A 146 5.01 17.14 -21.32
N HIS A 147 5.63 16.07 -21.82
CA HIS A 147 7.08 15.93 -21.93
C HIS A 147 7.48 15.52 -23.35
N ILE A 148 8.64 16.01 -23.80
CA ILE A 148 9.23 15.68 -25.10
C ILE A 148 10.65 15.17 -24.85
N GLU A 149 10.92 13.94 -25.28
CA GLU A 149 12.24 13.33 -25.19
C GLU A 149 12.84 13.14 -26.60
N LYS A 150 14.10 13.54 -26.79
CA LYS A 150 14.82 13.28 -28.03
C LYS A 150 15.30 11.84 -28.06
N VAL A 151 15.11 11.16 -29.18
CA VAL A 151 15.66 9.83 -29.41
C VAL A 151 17.13 9.98 -29.83
N ALA A 152 18.02 9.15 -29.30
CA ALA A 152 19.47 9.25 -29.52
C ALA A 152 19.89 9.01 -30.99
N GLU A 153 19.11 8.24 -31.73
CA GLU A 153 19.33 7.94 -33.15
C GLU A 153 18.05 8.21 -33.95
N GLY A 154 18.13 9.16 -34.90
CA GLY A 154 17.06 9.55 -35.82
C GLY A 154 16.48 10.94 -35.58
N ASP A 155 15.62 11.39 -36.51
CA ASP A 155 14.86 12.65 -36.44
C ASP A 155 13.52 12.49 -35.70
N ASP A 156 13.41 11.47 -34.85
CA ASP A 156 12.21 11.16 -34.10
C ASP A 156 12.28 11.68 -32.66
N VAL A 157 11.12 11.98 -32.11
CA VAL A 157 10.94 12.36 -30.70
C VAL A 157 9.84 11.54 -30.08
N LEU A 158 9.94 11.35 -28.77
CA LEU A 158 8.94 10.70 -27.94
C LEU A 158 8.09 11.79 -27.27
N LEU A 159 6.80 11.80 -27.58
CA LEU A 159 5.82 12.65 -26.90
C LEU A 159 5.20 11.88 -25.76
N ILE A 160 5.12 12.51 -24.60
CA ILE A 160 4.67 11.86 -23.37
C ILE A 160 3.59 12.73 -22.71
N CYS A 161 2.41 12.14 -22.48
CA CYS A 161 1.37 12.71 -21.64
C CYS A 161 1.32 11.98 -20.30
N GLN A 162 1.38 12.75 -19.22
CA GLN A 162 1.27 12.23 -17.87
C GLN A 162 0.18 12.99 -17.11
N SER A 163 -0.72 12.26 -16.46
CA SER A 163 -1.68 12.85 -15.52
C SER A 163 -1.96 11.87 -14.40
N GLU A 164 -2.44 12.39 -13.28
CA GLU A 164 -2.87 11.62 -12.12
C GLU A 164 -4.37 11.76 -11.90
N GLY A 165 -5.04 10.67 -11.52
CA GLY A 165 -6.48 10.63 -11.30
C GLY A 165 -6.97 9.28 -10.79
N TYR A 166 -8.27 9.16 -10.52
CA TYR A 166 -8.94 7.95 -10.06
C TYR A 166 -10.41 7.94 -10.52
N PRO A 167 -10.97 6.78 -10.92
CA PRO A 167 -10.27 5.50 -11.13
C PRO A 167 -9.32 5.53 -12.34
N GLU A 168 -8.63 4.42 -12.59
CA GLU A 168 -7.77 4.25 -13.77
C GLU A 168 -8.49 4.66 -15.08
N SER A 169 -7.75 5.33 -15.99
CA SER A 169 -8.24 5.80 -17.29
C SER A 169 -7.30 5.39 -18.42
N SER A 170 -7.88 4.99 -19.55
CA SER A 170 -7.20 4.88 -20.84
C SER A 170 -6.90 6.25 -21.45
N VAL A 171 -5.91 6.28 -22.34
CA VAL A 171 -5.49 7.48 -23.08
C VAL A 171 -5.52 7.19 -24.57
N MET A 172 -6.27 8.01 -25.31
CA MET A 172 -6.33 7.99 -26.77
C MET A 172 -5.42 9.07 -27.34
N TRP A 173 -4.66 8.75 -28.38
CA TRP A 173 -3.87 9.75 -29.12
C TRP A 173 -4.44 9.99 -30.50
N GLN A 174 -4.47 11.25 -30.93
CA GLN A 174 -4.93 11.67 -32.26
C GLN A 174 -3.93 12.63 -32.87
N ASP A 175 -3.72 12.54 -34.19
CA ASP A 175 -2.99 13.55 -34.94
C ASP A 175 -3.90 14.74 -35.34
N GLY A 176 -3.35 15.78 -35.99
CA GLY A 176 -4.09 16.97 -36.42
C GLY A 176 -5.18 16.70 -37.44
N THR A 177 -5.22 15.49 -38.02
CA THR A 177 -6.29 15.00 -38.91
C THR A 177 -7.32 14.15 -38.17
N LEU A 178 -7.26 14.09 -36.83
CA LEU A 178 -8.10 13.28 -35.94
C LEU A 178 -7.94 11.77 -36.12
N ARG A 179 -6.82 11.31 -36.69
CA ARG A 179 -6.55 9.88 -36.83
C ARG A 179 -5.92 9.34 -35.54
N THR A 180 -6.47 8.24 -35.04
CA THR A 180 -5.97 7.57 -33.83
C THR A 180 -4.58 6.98 -34.05
N LEU A 181 -3.71 7.15 -33.06
CA LEU A 181 -2.33 6.65 -33.06
C LEU A 181 -2.13 5.55 -32.03
N ASN A 182 -1.25 4.61 -32.35
CA ASN A 182 -0.85 3.55 -31.43
C ASN A 182 0.09 4.13 -30.37
N ALA A 183 -0.33 4.06 -29.11
CA ALA A 183 0.43 4.54 -27.98
C ALA A 183 0.85 3.40 -27.06
N SER A 184 1.94 3.64 -26.33
CA SER A 184 2.31 2.80 -25.19
C SER A 184 1.85 3.52 -23.93
N THR A 185 0.85 2.95 -23.25
CA THR A 185 0.31 3.53 -22.00
C THR A 185 0.65 2.63 -20.83
N THR A 186 1.15 3.22 -19.76
CA THR A 186 1.47 2.56 -18.49
C THR A 186 0.79 3.30 -17.35
N SER A 187 0.24 2.57 -16.40
CA SER A 187 -0.40 3.11 -15.19
C SER A 187 0.32 2.60 -13.95
N ALA A 188 0.45 3.46 -12.96
CA ALA A 188 1.03 3.11 -11.66
C ALA A 188 0.21 3.74 -10.53
N SER A 189 -0.03 2.96 -9.48
CA SER A 189 -0.72 3.46 -8.29
C SER A 189 0.24 4.30 -7.41
N THR A 190 -0.24 5.47 -6.99
CA THR A 190 0.45 6.41 -6.10
C THR A 190 0.14 6.12 -4.62
N PRO A 191 0.95 6.63 -3.67
CA PRO A 191 0.69 6.48 -2.24
C PRO A 191 -0.68 7.03 -1.80
N ASP A 192 -1.18 8.05 -2.51
CA ASP A 192 -2.48 8.68 -2.26
C ASP A 192 -3.66 7.92 -2.88
N GLN A 193 -3.43 6.67 -3.32
CA GLN A 193 -4.42 5.77 -3.94
C GLN A 193 -4.97 6.28 -5.28
N LEU A 194 -4.24 7.16 -5.95
CA LEU A 194 -4.53 7.58 -7.32
C LEU A 194 -3.74 6.74 -8.32
N PHE A 195 -4.05 6.91 -9.60
CA PHE A 195 -3.31 6.35 -10.73
C PHE A 195 -2.57 7.45 -11.45
N THR A 196 -1.24 7.37 -11.48
CA THR A 196 -0.44 8.11 -12.47
C THR A 196 -0.44 7.33 -13.77
N VAL A 197 -1.00 7.92 -14.80
CA VAL A 197 -1.04 7.34 -16.14
C VAL A 197 -0.05 8.10 -17.01
N ASN A 198 0.87 7.34 -17.62
CA ASN A 198 1.90 7.83 -18.51
C ASN A 198 1.71 7.17 -19.88
N SER A 199 1.43 7.98 -20.91
CA SER A 199 1.20 7.51 -22.27
C SER A 199 2.19 8.16 -23.23
N ARG A 200 2.76 7.37 -24.13
CA ARG A 200 3.83 7.80 -25.04
C ARG A 200 3.60 7.38 -26.49
N ILE A 201 3.94 8.27 -27.41
CA ILE A 201 3.96 8.03 -28.86
C ILE A 201 5.28 8.50 -29.46
N ARG A 202 5.73 7.83 -30.53
CA ARG A 202 6.92 8.20 -31.28
C ARG A 202 6.52 8.90 -32.58
N VAL A 203 7.06 10.08 -32.85
CA VAL A 203 6.72 10.90 -34.01
C VAL A 203 7.98 11.46 -34.67
N SER A 204 7.91 11.76 -35.98
CA SER A 204 9.04 12.32 -36.73
C SER A 204 8.96 13.85 -36.76
N LEU A 205 10.09 14.52 -36.52
CA LEU A 205 10.22 15.99 -36.60
C LEU A 205 10.12 16.55 -38.02
N SER A 206 10.30 15.69 -39.02
CA SER A 206 10.20 16.07 -40.43
C SER A 206 8.76 16.42 -40.87
N VAL A 207 7.77 16.06 -40.05
CA VAL A 207 6.35 16.24 -40.34
C VAL A 207 5.76 17.28 -39.39
N GLU A 208 5.33 18.41 -39.93
CA GLU A 208 4.58 19.42 -39.18
C GLU A 208 3.17 18.89 -38.90
N ASN A 209 2.86 18.66 -37.63
CA ASN A 209 1.58 18.13 -37.21
C ASN A 209 1.32 18.43 -35.73
N ASN A 210 0.03 18.38 -35.36
CA ASN A 210 -0.39 18.46 -33.97
C ASN A 210 -0.71 17.06 -33.46
N TYR A 211 -0.33 16.78 -32.22
CA TYR A 211 -0.62 15.50 -31.57
C TYR A 211 -1.37 15.75 -30.28
N THR A 212 -2.58 15.20 -30.14
CA THR A 212 -3.42 15.40 -28.96
C THR A 212 -3.60 14.08 -28.23
N CYS A 213 -3.28 14.06 -26.95
CA CYS A 213 -3.65 12.96 -26.05
C CYS A 213 -4.95 13.32 -25.33
N VAL A 214 -5.85 12.35 -25.16
CA VAL A 214 -7.17 12.51 -24.53
C VAL A 214 -7.37 11.40 -23.50
N PHE A 215 -7.62 11.78 -22.26
CA PHE A 215 -8.00 10.86 -21.18
C PHE A 215 -9.49 10.53 -21.33
N GLU A 216 -9.80 9.29 -21.74
CA GLU A 216 -11.15 8.92 -22.18
C GLU A 216 -12.22 9.09 -21.11
N LYS A 217 -11.84 8.95 -19.83
CA LYS A 217 -12.79 9.00 -18.71
C LYS A 217 -13.38 10.39 -18.49
N ASP A 218 -12.52 11.41 -18.52
CA ASP A 218 -12.90 12.77 -18.15
C ASP A 218 -12.86 13.76 -19.33
N GLY A 219 -12.32 13.35 -20.47
CA GLY A 219 -12.15 14.17 -21.66
C GLY A 219 -11.02 15.21 -21.58
N TYR A 220 -10.22 15.21 -20.50
CA TYR A 220 -9.05 16.09 -20.41
C TYR A 220 -8.02 15.71 -21.48
N SER A 221 -7.43 16.74 -22.08
CA SER A 221 -6.52 16.56 -23.21
C SER A 221 -5.36 17.54 -23.18
N ALA A 222 -4.30 17.18 -23.89
CA ALA A 222 -3.17 18.07 -24.14
C ALA A 222 -2.67 17.88 -25.57
N THR A 223 -2.37 19.00 -26.22
CA THR A 223 -1.91 19.04 -27.61
C THR A 223 -0.45 19.47 -27.68
N PHE A 224 0.34 18.74 -28.45
CA PHE A 224 1.70 19.08 -28.86
C PHE A 224 1.69 19.72 -30.23
N HIS A 225 2.43 20.82 -30.38
CA HIS A 225 2.60 21.52 -31.64
C HIS A 225 4.03 21.29 -32.14
N MET A 226 4.19 20.43 -33.15
CA MET A 226 5.52 20.04 -33.65
C MET A 226 5.79 20.67 -35.02
N PRO A 227 7.02 21.20 -35.26
CA PRO A 227 8.23 21.10 -34.43
C PRO A 227 8.42 22.22 -33.38
N ASP A 228 7.46 23.12 -33.18
CA ASP A 228 7.65 24.36 -32.40
C ASP A 228 7.95 24.15 -30.90
N GLU A 229 7.48 23.06 -30.29
CA GLU A 229 7.68 22.79 -28.85
C GLU A 229 9.01 22.10 -28.47
N ILE A 230 9.93 21.86 -29.41
CA ILE A 230 11.20 21.15 -29.10
C ILE A 230 12.07 21.98 -28.12
N PRO A 231 12.49 21.41 -26.98
CA PRO A 231 13.45 22.06 -26.09
C PRO A 231 14.78 22.30 -26.82
N VAL A 232 15.13 23.57 -27.03
CA VAL A 232 16.46 23.96 -27.52
C VAL A 232 17.44 23.80 -26.35
N PRO A 233 18.46 22.93 -26.44
CA PRO A 233 19.40 22.78 -25.33
C PRO A 233 20.14 24.11 -25.10
N PRO A 234 20.40 24.51 -23.84
CA PRO A 234 21.16 25.72 -23.55
C PRO A 234 22.56 25.56 -24.13
N VAL A 235 22.94 26.47 -25.03
CA VAL A 235 24.27 26.48 -25.64
C VAL A 235 25.29 26.76 -24.52
N LYS A 236 25.99 25.72 -24.04
CA LYS A 236 27.16 25.89 -23.17
C LYS A 236 28.28 26.50 -24.00
N ASN A 237 28.47 27.82 -23.91
CA ASN A 237 29.58 28.53 -24.53
C ASN A 237 30.91 28.17 -23.83
N ASN A 238 31.46 26.99 -24.16
CA ASN A 238 32.76 26.50 -23.68
C ASN A 238 33.92 27.45 -24.03
N ALA A 239 33.76 28.29 -25.06
CA ALA A 239 34.74 29.30 -25.45
C ALA A 239 35.03 30.32 -24.34
N VAL A 240 34.02 30.73 -23.55
CA VAL A 240 34.19 31.72 -22.48
C VAL A 240 35.02 31.16 -21.32
N ILE A 241 34.83 29.87 -20.99
CA ILE A 241 35.55 29.18 -19.92
C ILE A 241 37.03 29.02 -20.29
N VAL A 242 37.34 28.71 -21.55
CA VAL A 242 38.72 28.59 -22.05
C VAL A 242 39.45 29.94 -22.01
N VAL A 243 38.79 31.03 -22.43
CA VAL A 243 39.37 32.39 -22.41
C VAL A 243 39.68 32.83 -20.97
N LEU A 244 38.77 32.58 -20.03
CA LEU A 244 39.01 32.89 -18.61
C LEU A 244 40.16 32.06 -18.03
N GLY A 245 40.27 30.78 -18.42
CA GLY A 245 41.38 29.92 -18.00
C GLY A 245 42.75 30.43 -18.46
N ILE A 246 42.86 30.87 -19.71
CA ILE A 246 44.11 31.44 -20.27
C ILE A 246 44.50 32.72 -19.53
N GLY A 247 43.53 33.59 -19.22
CA GLY A 247 43.77 34.82 -18.45
C GLY A 247 44.35 34.56 -17.06
N VAL A 248 43.81 33.56 -16.33
CA VAL A 248 44.31 33.20 -14.99
C VAL A 248 45.73 32.66 -15.03
N VAL A 249 46.06 31.82 -16.03
CA VAL A 249 47.42 31.27 -16.19
C VAL A 249 48.43 32.39 -16.47
N MET A 250 48.08 33.36 -17.31
CA MET A 250 48.94 34.51 -17.59
C MET A 250 49.23 35.35 -16.35
N VAL A 251 48.22 35.60 -15.50
CA VAL A 251 48.40 36.33 -14.23
C VAL A 251 49.33 35.57 -13.28
N VAL A 252 49.18 34.25 -13.17
CA VAL A 252 50.05 33.41 -12.31
C VAL A 252 51.51 33.48 -12.75
N ILE A 253 51.77 33.43 -14.07
CA ILE A 253 53.11 33.55 -14.63
C ILE A 253 53.73 34.92 -14.28
N ILE A 254 52.95 36.00 -14.44
CA ILE A 254 53.41 37.36 -14.09
C ILE A 254 53.77 37.46 -12.60
N VAL A 255 52.92 36.94 -11.71
CA VAL A 255 53.18 36.95 -10.26
C VAL A 255 54.42 36.13 -9.92
N ALA A 256 54.60 34.95 -10.51
CA ALA A 256 55.77 34.11 -10.28
C ALA A 256 57.08 34.82 -10.69
N VAL A 257 57.08 35.54 -11.82
CA VAL A 257 58.22 36.33 -12.28
C VAL A 257 58.52 37.49 -11.32
N LEU A 258 57.50 38.18 -10.82
CA LEU A 258 57.67 39.27 -9.84
C LEU A 258 58.24 38.76 -8.51
N LEU A 259 57.78 37.62 -8.02
CA LEU A 259 58.31 36.99 -6.80
C LEU A 259 59.75 36.51 -7.00
N TYR A 260 60.07 35.95 -8.17
CA TYR A 260 61.44 35.55 -8.51
C TYR A 260 62.39 36.76 -8.55
N ARG A 261 61.97 37.88 -9.16
CA ARG A 261 62.73 39.12 -9.19
C ARG A 261 62.90 39.74 -7.79
N ARG A 262 61.89 39.64 -6.91
CA ARG A 262 61.99 40.06 -5.50
C ARG A 262 62.93 39.18 -4.67
N ARG A 263 62.93 37.86 -4.87
CA ARG A 263 63.80 36.93 -4.14
C ARG A 263 65.29 37.09 -4.47
N LYS A 264 65.63 37.51 -5.69
CA LYS A 264 67.02 37.76 -6.11
C LYS A 264 67.58 39.08 -5.56
N GLY A 265 66.74 39.96 -5.00
CA GLY A 265 67.14 41.24 -4.42
C GLY A 265 67.38 41.25 -2.90
N SER A 266 67.16 40.14 -2.17
CA SER A 266 67.31 40.13 -0.72
C SER A 266 67.91 38.81 -0.21
N ARG A 267 69.24 38.73 -0.16
CA ARG A 267 70.03 37.78 0.65
C ARG A 267 71.29 38.49 1.13
N ASN A 268 71.30 38.95 2.38
CA ASN A 268 72.47 39.06 3.26
C ASN A 268 72.01 39.09 4.73
N LEU A 269 72.76 38.37 5.58
CA LEU A 269 72.81 38.35 7.07
C LEU A 269 71.93 37.37 7.92
N LEU A 270 72.55 36.21 8.22
CA LEU A 270 72.97 35.61 9.53
C LEU A 270 71.99 35.53 10.74
N VAL A 271 71.66 34.32 11.26
CA VAL A 271 72.27 33.53 12.40
C VAL A 271 71.76 34.05 13.77
N ASP A 272 71.35 33.32 14.82
CA ASP A 272 71.49 31.95 15.38
C ASP A 272 70.27 31.69 16.34
N GLY A 273 70.04 30.45 16.81
CA GLY A 273 69.22 30.20 18.01
C GLY A 273 68.49 28.85 18.11
N ARG A 274 69.03 27.96 18.94
CA ARG A 274 68.69 26.55 19.18
C ARG A 274 67.48 26.31 20.13
N GLY A 275 66.68 25.26 19.89
CA GLY A 275 65.86 24.58 20.93
C GLY A 275 64.68 23.68 20.47
N ARG A 276 64.82 22.34 20.66
CA ARG A 276 63.83 21.24 20.93
C ARG A 276 62.32 21.57 20.94
N SER A 277 61.33 20.73 20.56
CA SER A 277 61.22 19.31 20.16
C SER A 277 59.76 18.96 19.78
N VAL A 278 59.59 18.09 18.77
CA VAL A 278 58.59 17.00 18.60
C VAL A 278 57.13 17.27 18.14
N SER A 279 56.76 16.44 17.13
CA SER A 279 55.44 15.98 16.60
C SER A 279 54.58 16.92 15.76
N THR A 280 54.62 16.82 14.42
CA THR A 280 53.87 15.91 13.49
C THR A 280 52.40 16.28 13.27
N ALA A 281 52.10 16.97 12.15
CA ALA A 281 51.34 16.42 11.02
C ALA A 281 51.05 17.51 9.96
N ALA A 282 51.64 17.31 8.78
CA ALA A 282 51.23 17.85 7.47
C ALA A 282 50.07 16.98 6.93
N CYS A 283 49.22 17.33 5.95
CA CYS A 283 49.16 18.45 5.02
C CYS A 283 47.74 18.52 4.41
N THR A 284 47.29 19.75 4.13
CA THR A 284 46.54 20.24 2.96
C THR A 284 45.45 19.41 2.27
N ALA A 285 44.29 20.04 2.16
CA ALA A 285 43.28 19.82 1.14
C ALA A 285 43.74 20.23 -0.28
N LYS A 286 43.23 19.52 -1.29
CA LYS A 286 42.95 20.05 -2.64
C LYS A 286 41.85 19.23 -3.32
N ASN A 287 40.81 19.92 -3.77
CA ASN A 287 39.77 19.41 -4.67
C ASN A 287 40.31 19.24 -6.09
N LYS A 288 39.92 18.13 -6.74
CA LYS A 288 39.31 18.05 -8.09
C LYS A 288 39.35 16.60 -8.57
N GLU A 289 38.19 15.99 -8.80
CA GLU A 289 37.76 15.55 -10.13
C GLU A 289 36.39 14.87 -10.08
N TYR A 290 35.49 15.33 -10.94
CA TYR A 290 34.35 14.57 -11.43
C TYR A 290 34.90 13.31 -12.11
N LYS A 291 34.44 12.14 -11.68
CA LYS A 291 34.62 10.89 -12.42
C LYS A 291 33.32 10.11 -12.34
N GLU A 292 32.83 9.68 -13.50
CA GLU A 292 31.72 8.74 -13.66
C GLU A 292 31.94 7.54 -12.73
N GLU A 293 31.05 7.38 -11.75
CA GLU A 293 30.96 6.16 -10.98
C GLU A 293 29.88 5.28 -11.60
N ARG A 294 30.33 4.36 -12.47
CA ARG A 294 29.64 3.10 -12.69
C ARG A 294 29.70 2.34 -11.37
N THR A 295 28.71 2.55 -10.51
CA THR A 295 28.55 1.80 -9.27
C THR A 295 28.19 0.36 -9.63
N VAL A 296 29.18 -0.54 -9.53
CA VAL A 296 28.91 -1.95 -9.27
C VAL A 296 28.23 -1.98 -7.89
N PHE A 297 26.90 -2.04 -7.89
CA PHE A 297 26.12 -2.18 -6.66
C PHE A 297 26.41 -3.56 -6.06
N ASN A 298 27.00 -3.55 -4.88
CA ASN A 298 27.36 -4.74 -4.14
C ASN A 298 26.08 -5.48 -3.70
N GLU A 299 25.99 -6.77 -3.96
CA GLU A 299 24.82 -7.64 -3.71
C GLU A 299 24.32 -7.56 -2.25
N GLY A 300 25.25 -7.33 -1.29
CA GLY A 300 24.93 -7.17 0.13
C GLY A 300 24.15 -5.90 0.52
N CYS A 301 24.26 -4.81 -0.25
CA CYS A 301 23.52 -3.57 0.01
C CYS A 301 22.01 -3.73 -0.28
N MET A 302 21.69 -4.54 -1.28
CA MET A 302 20.31 -4.85 -1.66
C MET A 302 19.62 -5.74 -0.62
N GLU A 303 20.36 -6.67 0.00
CA GLU A 303 19.87 -7.60 1.02
C GLU A 303 19.47 -6.86 2.32
N GLU A 304 20.32 -5.95 2.80
CA GLU A 304 20.05 -5.14 3.99
C GLU A 304 18.88 -4.16 3.78
N THR A 305 18.80 -3.55 2.59
CA THR A 305 17.70 -2.65 2.23
C THR A 305 16.36 -3.39 2.23
N LEU A 306 16.32 -4.61 1.70
CA LEU A 306 15.10 -5.42 1.71
C LEU A 306 14.73 -5.89 3.12
N ARG A 307 15.72 -6.28 3.93
CA ARG A 307 15.48 -6.68 5.31
C ARG A 307 14.88 -5.52 6.12
N ALA A 308 15.41 -4.31 5.95
CA ALA A 308 14.86 -3.11 6.56
C ALA A 308 13.43 -2.82 6.06
N PHE A 309 13.19 -2.97 4.75
CA PHE A 309 11.85 -2.84 4.16
C PHE A 309 10.85 -3.83 4.77
N LEU A 310 11.18 -5.13 4.83
CA LEU A 310 10.28 -6.14 5.42
C LEU A 310 10.00 -5.85 6.88
N LYS A 311 11.02 -5.44 7.65
CA LYS A 311 10.83 -5.03 9.05
C LYS A 311 9.91 -3.83 9.17
N ALA A 312 10.07 -2.81 8.33
CA ALA A 312 9.21 -1.63 8.31
C ALA A 312 7.78 -1.97 7.88
N HIS A 313 7.62 -2.74 6.79
CA HIS A 313 6.34 -3.21 6.27
C HIS A 313 5.55 -3.97 7.35
N TYR A 314 6.22 -4.91 8.02
CA TYR A 314 5.57 -5.61 9.12
C TYR A 314 5.32 -4.70 10.29
N SER A 315 6.22 -3.79 10.68
CA SER A 315 6.02 -2.84 11.79
C SER A 315 4.87 -1.85 11.55
N ASP A 316 4.63 -1.43 10.31
CA ASP A 316 3.46 -0.60 9.95
C ASP A 316 2.15 -1.40 9.99
N TYR A 317 2.22 -2.70 9.71
CA TYR A 317 1.10 -3.64 9.87
C TYR A 317 0.96 -4.20 11.31
N SER A 318 1.98 -4.02 12.15
CA SER A 318 2.20 -4.64 13.47
C SER A 318 2.36 -3.53 14.51
N PHE A 319 1.37 -3.06 15.27
CA PHE A 319 0.03 -3.52 15.58
C PHE A 319 -0.75 -2.32 16.14
N SER A 320 -2.04 -2.21 15.79
CA SER A 320 -2.95 -1.33 16.54
C SER A 320 -2.93 -1.70 18.03
N MET A 321 -3.28 -0.75 18.89
CA MET A 321 -3.40 -0.97 20.35
C MET A 321 -4.35 -2.14 20.69
N GLU A 322 -5.27 -2.50 19.78
CA GLU A 322 -6.27 -3.57 19.92
C GLU A 322 -5.67 -4.99 19.84
N MET A 323 -4.68 -5.24 18.98
CA MET A 323 -4.10 -6.58 18.88
C MET A 323 -3.18 -6.90 20.06
N ARG A 324 -2.59 -5.87 20.68
CA ARG A 324 -1.87 -6.00 21.97
C ARG A 324 -2.81 -6.49 23.08
N HIS A 325 -4.03 -5.97 23.13
CA HIS A 325 -5.06 -6.50 24.04
C HIS A 325 -5.46 -7.95 23.72
N HIS A 326 -5.52 -8.33 22.44
CA HIS A 326 -5.79 -9.71 22.04
C HIS A 326 -4.64 -10.67 22.41
N TRP A 327 -3.39 -10.20 22.38
CA TRP A 327 -2.21 -10.97 22.80
C TRP A 327 -2.09 -11.13 24.31
N ASP A 328 -2.34 -10.06 25.07
CA ASP A 328 -2.39 -10.14 26.53
C ASP A 328 -3.51 -11.09 27.00
N ALA A 329 -4.62 -11.15 26.25
CA ALA A 329 -5.69 -12.12 26.46
C ALA A 329 -5.37 -13.55 26.00
N PHE A 330 -4.47 -13.73 25.01
CA PHE A 330 -4.09 -15.04 24.48
C PHE A 330 -3.28 -15.90 25.46
N GLY A 331 -2.70 -15.28 26.51
CA GLY A 331 -2.02 -15.97 27.59
C GLY A 331 -0.80 -16.75 27.10
N VAL A 332 0.28 -16.05 26.78
CA VAL A 332 1.53 -16.66 26.24
C VAL A 332 2.06 -17.81 27.11
N GLU A 333 1.87 -17.74 28.44
CA GLU A 333 2.22 -18.82 29.38
C GLU A 333 1.39 -20.11 29.19
N GLU A 334 0.17 -20.01 28.65
CA GLU A 334 -0.70 -21.14 28.37
C GLU A 334 -0.36 -21.83 27.03
N LEU A 335 0.39 -21.15 26.14
CA LEU A 335 0.76 -21.66 24.82
C LEU A 335 1.59 -22.95 24.90
N SER A 336 2.53 -23.03 25.85
CA SER A 336 3.36 -24.22 26.08
C SER A 336 2.56 -25.45 26.53
N HIS A 337 1.37 -25.26 27.11
CA HIS A 337 0.49 -26.34 27.54
C HIS A 337 -0.46 -26.81 26.43
N ARG A 338 -0.74 -25.95 25.44
CA ARG A 338 -1.66 -26.21 24.32
C ARG A 338 -0.99 -26.78 23.08
N LEU A 339 0.31 -26.58 22.94
CA LEU A 339 1.12 -27.09 21.83
C LEU A 339 1.53 -28.54 22.09
N GLN A 340 1.08 -29.45 21.24
CA GLN A 340 1.31 -30.89 21.38
C GLN A 340 1.92 -31.49 20.12
N ASN A 341 2.71 -32.55 20.27
CA ASN A 341 3.16 -33.37 19.15
C ASN A 341 2.06 -34.36 18.72
N ASN A 342 2.31 -35.11 17.64
CA ASN A 342 1.41 -36.16 17.15
C ASN A 342 1.07 -37.29 18.16
N LYS A 343 1.78 -37.36 19.29
CA LYS A 343 1.52 -38.32 20.38
C LYS A 343 0.73 -37.69 21.53
N GLY A 344 0.26 -36.44 21.39
CA GLY A 344 -0.46 -35.70 22.42
C GLY A 344 0.41 -35.19 23.58
N GLN A 345 1.73 -35.22 23.44
CA GLN A 345 2.65 -34.76 24.49
C GLN A 345 2.96 -33.26 24.30
N PRO A 346 2.99 -32.45 25.37
CA PRO A 346 3.30 -31.03 25.28
C PRO A 346 4.72 -30.81 24.77
N VAL A 347 4.91 -29.79 23.94
CA VAL A 347 6.18 -29.47 23.29
C VAL A 347 6.60 -28.04 23.65
N ASN A 348 7.92 -27.83 23.78
CA ASN A 348 8.47 -26.49 23.96
C ASN A 348 8.12 -25.59 22.77
N LEU A 349 7.85 -24.31 23.03
CA LEU A 349 7.54 -23.32 22.00
C LEU A 349 8.61 -23.23 20.91
N GLN A 350 9.89 -23.42 21.23
CA GLN A 350 10.96 -23.43 20.22
C GLN A 350 10.76 -24.46 19.10
N ALA A 351 9.95 -25.51 19.32
CA ALA A 351 9.60 -26.48 18.30
C ALA A 351 8.68 -25.93 17.20
N LEU A 352 8.11 -24.73 17.36
CA LEU A 352 7.37 -24.03 16.29
C LEU A 352 8.30 -23.49 15.20
N LEU A 353 9.62 -23.48 15.43
CA LEU A 353 10.62 -23.09 14.44
C LEU A 353 11.18 -24.35 13.78
N PRO A 354 10.87 -24.59 12.49
CA PRO A 354 11.44 -25.71 11.75
C PRO A 354 12.97 -25.58 11.63
N GLU A 355 13.65 -26.72 11.50
CA GLU A 355 15.06 -26.75 11.11
C GLU A 355 15.26 -26.19 9.69
N ALA A 356 16.47 -25.72 9.39
CA ALA A 356 16.80 -25.16 8.07
C ALA A 356 16.52 -26.18 6.95
N GLY A 357 15.73 -25.76 5.95
CA GLY A 357 15.31 -26.63 4.85
C GLY A 357 14.21 -27.63 5.24
N LYS A 358 13.56 -27.51 6.40
CA LYS A 358 12.43 -28.35 6.81
C LYS A 358 11.08 -27.64 6.73
N THR A 359 10.01 -28.44 6.68
CA THR A 359 8.62 -27.98 6.75
C THR A 359 7.95 -28.55 7.99
N LEU A 360 7.36 -27.66 8.78
CA LEU A 360 6.56 -28.01 9.96
C LEU A 360 5.10 -27.67 9.70
N PHE A 361 4.19 -28.55 10.09
CA PHE A 361 2.75 -28.30 10.04
C PHE A 361 2.22 -27.99 11.43
N LEU A 362 1.53 -26.88 11.59
CA LEU A 362 0.79 -26.53 12.80
C LEU A 362 -0.70 -26.62 12.52
N GLU A 363 -1.32 -27.70 12.97
CA GLU A 363 -2.74 -27.95 12.78
C GLU A 363 -3.54 -27.58 14.03
N GLY A 364 -4.76 -27.09 13.83
CA GLY A 364 -5.69 -26.86 14.93
C GLY A 364 -7.05 -26.40 14.42
N PRO A 365 -8.12 -26.56 15.19
CA PRO A 365 -9.45 -26.10 14.77
C PRO A 365 -9.51 -24.56 14.60
N PRO A 366 -10.54 -24.02 13.94
CA PRO A 366 -10.78 -22.58 13.90
C PRO A 366 -10.82 -21.98 15.31
N GLY A 367 -10.23 -20.80 15.51
CA GLY A 367 -10.14 -20.17 16.83
C GLY A 367 -9.06 -20.74 17.76
N SER A 368 -8.24 -21.70 17.33
CA SER A 368 -7.13 -22.20 18.15
C SER A 368 -5.97 -21.20 18.31
N GLY A 369 -5.97 -20.07 17.59
CA GLY A 369 -4.93 -19.04 17.69
C GLY A 369 -3.65 -19.31 16.88
N LYS A 370 -3.74 -20.10 15.81
CA LYS A 370 -2.62 -20.30 14.85
C LYS A 370 -2.15 -18.97 14.25
N THR A 371 -3.09 -18.16 13.77
CA THR A 371 -2.82 -16.80 13.27
C THR A 371 -2.13 -15.93 14.33
N THR A 372 -2.54 -16.05 15.60
CA THR A 372 -1.88 -15.37 16.72
C THR A 372 -0.41 -15.77 16.86
N ILE A 373 -0.08 -17.06 16.69
CA ILE A 373 1.32 -17.55 16.68
C ILE A 373 2.10 -16.97 15.49
N ALA A 374 1.51 -16.94 14.30
CA ALA A 374 2.13 -16.33 13.12
C ALA A 374 2.52 -14.87 13.40
N HIS A 375 1.60 -14.12 13.98
CA HIS A 375 1.80 -12.73 14.38
C HIS A 375 2.88 -12.57 15.46
N ILE A 376 2.94 -13.47 16.46
CA ILE A 376 4.00 -13.45 17.48
C ILE A 376 5.38 -13.68 16.83
N LEU A 377 5.49 -14.61 15.88
CA LEU A 377 6.73 -14.88 15.15
C LEU A 377 7.18 -13.68 14.31
N VAL A 378 6.25 -13.05 13.58
CA VAL A 378 6.51 -11.82 12.82
C VAL A 378 7.00 -10.70 13.76
N SER A 379 6.27 -10.45 14.86
CA SER A 379 6.62 -9.41 15.85
C SER A 379 7.96 -9.65 16.52
N SER A 380 8.26 -10.91 16.86
CA SER A 380 9.54 -11.29 17.47
C SER A 380 10.72 -11.05 16.53
N TRP A 381 10.51 -11.19 15.21
CA TRP A 381 11.54 -10.95 14.21
C TRP A 381 11.75 -9.45 13.93
N THR A 382 10.69 -8.63 13.99
CA THR A 382 10.76 -7.17 13.76
C THR A 382 11.41 -6.44 14.92
N GLU A 383 10.91 -6.63 16.16
CA GLU A 383 11.21 -5.81 17.34
C GLU A 383 12.62 -6.01 17.95
N GLY A 384 13.36 -7.04 17.52
CA GLY A 384 14.71 -7.30 18.03
C GLY A 384 14.73 -7.72 19.52
N PRO A 385 15.91 -8.00 20.11
CA PRO A 385 16.05 -8.66 21.42
C PRO A 385 15.66 -7.82 22.65
N THR A 386 15.03 -6.65 22.49
CA THR A 386 14.81 -5.67 23.57
C THR A 386 13.42 -5.70 24.22
N HIS A 387 12.52 -6.60 23.81
CA HIS A 387 11.14 -6.68 24.29
C HIS A 387 10.85 -8.01 24.99
N ALA A 388 9.93 -8.06 25.95
CA ALA A 388 9.67 -9.26 26.76
C ALA A 388 9.35 -10.54 25.94
N LEU A 389 8.81 -10.37 24.72
CA LEU A 389 8.45 -11.45 23.79
C LEU A 389 9.59 -11.89 22.87
N SER A 390 10.63 -11.07 22.66
CA SER A 390 11.77 -11.41 21.80
C SER A 390 12.62 -12.56 22.36
N ASN A 391 12.42 -12.93 23.62
CA ASN A 391 13.08 -14.06 24.27
C ASN A 391 12.36 -15.40 24.05
N LEU A 392 11.15 -15.41 23.48
CA LEU A 392 10.37 -16.64 23.27
C LEU A 392 10.93 -17.49 22.12
N PHE A 393 11.47 -16.83 21.09
CA PHE A 393 11.94 -17.45 19.86
C PHE A 393 13.31 -16.86 19.50
N ASP A 394 14.33 -17.70 19.31
CA ASP A 394 15.62 -17.21 18.81
C ASP A 394 15.58 -17.10 17.28
N LEU A 395 15.18 -15.92 16.80
CA LEU A 395 15.08 -15.62 15.37
C LEU A 395 16.32 -14.88 14.84
N SER A 396 17.41 -14.81 15.63
CA SER A 396 18.62 -14.07 15.28
C SER A 396 19.32 -14.60 14.03
N SER A 397 19.17 -15.89 13.76
CA SER A 397 19.73 -16.58 12.60
C SER A 397 18.94 -16.34 11.30
N LEU A 398 17.72 -15.79 11.37
CA LEU A 398 16.88 -15.53 10.20
C LEU A 398 17.28 -14.21 9.52
N ARG A 399 17.67 -14.32 8.26
CA ARG A 399 17.89 -13.15 7.39
C ARG A 399 16.58 -12.52 6.97
N PHE A 400 15.60 -13.36 6.61
CA PHE A 400 14.29 -12.93 6.11
C PHE A 400 13.14 -13.69 6.78
N LEU A 401 12.00 -13.02 6.88
CA LEU A 401 10.73 -13.63 7.24
C LEU A 401 9.71 -13.19 6.19
N PHE A 402 8.99 -14.14 5.63
CA PHE A 402 7.93 -13.91 4.66
C PHE A 402 6.63 -14.47 5.22
N TYR A 403 5.65 -13.61 5.43
CA TYR A 403 4.30 -13.96 5.85
C TYR A 403 3.35 -13.93 4.65
N VAL A 404 2.59 -15.02 4.46
CA VAL A 404 1.56 -15.13 3.42
C VAL A 404 0.24 -15.54 4.07
N ASP A 405 -0.77 -14.69 3.90
CA ASP A 405 -2.15 -15.00 4.25
C ASP A 405 -2.76 -15.87 3.15
N CYS A 406 -2.86 -17.17 3.42
CA CYS A 406 -3.35 -18.15 2.45
C CYS A 406 -4.87 -18.08 2.24
N SER A 407 -5.62 -17.28 3.00
CA SER A 407 -7.06 -17.08 2.76
C SER A 407 -7.34 -16.18 1.55
N LYS A 408 -6.34 -15.40 1.11
CA LYS A 408 -6.46 -14.39 0.05
C LYS A 408 -5.84 -14.82 -1.29
N VAL A 409 -5.17 -15.97 -1.35
CA VAL A 409 -4.37 -16.36 -2.51
C VAL A 409 -5.21 -16.58 -3.75
N LYS A 410 -4.80 -15.97 -4.84
CA LYS A 410 -5.41 -16.18 -6.17
C LYS A 410 -4.43 -16.65 -7.24
N GLY A 411 -3.13 -16.42 -7.04
CA GLY A 411 -2.06 -16.77 -7.99
C GLY A 411 -1.11 -17.84 -7.48
N ASP A 412 0.08 -17.91 -8.08
CA ASP A 412 1.16 -18.77 -7.58
C ASP A 412 1.86 -18.17 -6.33
N LEU A 413 2.67 -19.00 -5.65
CA LEU A 413 3.35 -18.60 -4.42
C LEU A 413 4.17 -17.31 -4.54
N PHE A 414 4.95 -17.14 -5.61
CA PHE A 414 5.87 -16.01 -5.74
C PHE A 414 5.12 -14.73 -6.11
N GLN A 415 4.08 -14.85 -6.93
CA GLN A 415 3.15 -13.74 -7.20
C GLN A 415 2.46 -13.28 -5.92
N GLU A 416 1.95 -14.21 -5.12
CA GLU A 416 1.24 -13.86 -3.89
C GLU A 416 2.17 -13.18 -2.86
N VAL A 417 3.39 -13.70 -2.69
CA VAL A 417 4.41 -13.07 -1.83
C VAL A 417 4.73 -11.64 -2.33
N THR A 418 4.82 -11.44 -3.64
CA THR A 418 5.11 -10.12 -4.23
C THR A 418 3.95 -9.14 -4.00
N ILE A 419 2.71 -9.61 -4.21
CA ILE A 419 1.48 -8.81 -4.07
C ILE A 419 1.25 -8.43 -2.60
N GLN A 420 1.28 -9.41 -1.69
CA GLN A 420 0.98 -9.16 -0.28
C GLN A 420 2.05 -8.27 0.39
N LEU A 421 3.31 -8.35 -0.05
CA LEU A 421 4.40 -7.53 0.48
C LEU A 421 4.65 -6.25 -0.32
N SER A 422 3.87 -5.98 -1.37
CA SER A 422 4.02 -4.81 -2.24
C SER A 422 5.44 -4.60 -2.79
N LEU A 423 6.14 -5.69 -3.13
CA LEU A 423 7.51 -5.64 -3.65
C LEU A 423 7.50 -5.20 -5.13
N LYS A 424 7.57 -3.89 -5.40
CA LYS A 424 7.31 -3.30 -6.74
C LYS A 424 8.38 -3.54 -7.82
N ASP A 425 9.57 -4.05 -7.49
CA ASP A 425 10.70 -4.12 -8.45
C ASP A 425 11.50 -5.44 -8.39
N LYS A 426 10.95 -6.50 -7.79
CA LYS A 426 11.66 -7.79 -7.68
C LYS A 426 11.18 -8.79 -8.72
N THR A 427 12.13 -9.32 -9.48
CA THR A 427 11.90 -10.44 -10.40
C THR A 427 11.65 -11.72 -9.60
N GLU A 428 10.88 -12.65 -10.17
CA GLU A 428 10.65 -13.98 -9.56
C GLU A 428 11.96 -14.69 -9.21
N HIS A 429 13.01 -14.50 -10.03
CA HIS A 429 14.33 -15.08 -9.82
C HIS A 429 15.03 -14.53 -8.56
N GLU A 430 14.95 -13.22 -8.32
CA GLU A 430 15.48 -12.62 -7.10
C GLU A 430 14.70 -13.12 -5.87
N LEU A 431 13.37 -13.17 -5.95
CA LEU A 431 12.54 -13.64 -4.84
C LEU A 431 12.81 -15.12 -4.52
N ARG A 432 13.01 -15.97 -5.53
CA ARG A 432 13.46 -17.37 -5.34
C ARG A 432 14.81 -17.44 -4.63
N THR A 433 15.76 -16.60 -5.01
CA THR A 433 17.09 -16.57 -4.38
C THR A 433 16.98 -16.15 -2.90
N LEU A 434 16.13 -15.17 -2.59
CA LEU A 434 15.88 -14.70 -1.23
C LEU A 434 15.17 -15.77 -0.38
N LEU A 435 14.13 -16.39 -0.92
CA LEU A 435 13.39 -17.44 -0.23
C LEU A 435 14.24 -18.70 -0.01
N THR A 436 15.18 -19.02 -0.89
CA THR A 436 16.07 -20.19 -0.73
C THR A 436 17.24 -19.98 0.25
N SER A 437 17.41 -18.75 0.77
CA SER A 437 18.41 -18.37 1.77
C SER A 437 18.00 -18.77 3.20
N GLU A 438 18.62 -18.17 4.24
CA GLU A 438 18.23 -18.31 5.65
C GLU A 438 16.93 -17.53 5.94
N ALA A 439 15.82 -17.98 5.33
CA ALA A 439 14.51 -17.37 5.44
C ALA A 439 13.52 -18.26 6.22
N LEU A 440 12.47 -17.65 6.77
CA LEU A 440 11.30 -18.32 7.32
C LEU A 440 10.05 -17.92 6.51
N LEU A 441 9.40 -18.88 5.88
CA LEU A 441 8.12 -18.71 5.18
C LEU A 441 6.97 -19.19 6.07
N LEU A 442 6.08 -18.27 6.43
CA LEU A 442 4.87 -18.52 7.20
C LEU A 442 3.67 -18.55 6.25
N LEU A 443 2.98 -19.69 6.17
CA LEU A 443 1.75 -19.86 5.42
C LEU A 443 0.58 -19.93 6.39
N ASP A 444 -0.15 -18.83 6.59
CA ASP A 444 -1.27 -18.78 7.54
C ASP A 444 -2.60 -19.09 6.86
N GLY A 445 -3.37 -20.01 7.46
CA GLY A 445 -4.69 -20.42 6.95
C GLY A 445 -4.63 -21.26 5.67
N TYR A 446 -3.54 -21.99 5.44
CA TYR A 446 -3.38 -22.79 4.23
C TYR A 446 -4.47 -23.87 4.10
N ARG A 447 -5.03 -23.99 2.90
CA ARG A 447 -6.01 -25.01 2.53
C ARG A 447 -5.75 -25.45 1.09
N GLU A 448 -5.51 -26.74 0.94
CA GLU A 448 -5.34 -27.33 -0.39
C GLU A 448 -6.62 -27.21 -1.23
N GLY A 449 -6.46 -26.85 -2.51
CA GLY A 449 -7.58 -26.63 -3.43
C GLY A 449 -7.33 -25.56 -4.50
N ASN A 450 -6.23 -24.80 -4.43
CA ASN A 450 -5.82 -23.88 -5.48
C ASN A 450 -4.68 -24.53 -6.29
N PRO A 451 -4.96 -25.07 -7.49
CA PRO A 451 -3.97 -25.85 -8.23
C PRO A 451 -2.71 -25.06 -8.60
N PHE A 452 -2.84 -23.75 -8.88
CA PHE A 452 -1.71 -22.89 -9.24
C PHE A 452 -0.78 -22.65 -8.05
N PHE A 453 -1.35 -22.33 -6.89
CA PHE A 453 -0.59 -22.12 -5.66
C PHE A 453 0.02 -23.43 -5.15
N ASP A 454 -0.77 -24.50 -5.11
CA ASP A 454 -0.37 -25.80 -4.58
C ASP A 454 0.77 -26.41 -5.39
N GLU A 455 0.72 -26.32 -6.73
CA GLU A 455 1.79 -26.81 -7.60
C GLU A 455 3.08 -25.98 -7.44
N SER A 456 2.96 -24.65 -7.41
CA SER A 456 4.11 -23.74 -7.23
C SER A 456 4.76 -23.92 -5.85
N LEU A 457 3.96 -24.04 -4.79
CA LEU A 457 4.42 -24.32 -3.43
C LEU A 457 5.13 -25.68 -3.38
N ARG A 458 4.56 -26.74 -3.95
CA ARG A 458 5.20 -28.06 -3.97
C ARG A 458 6.56 -28.01 -4.68
N LYS A 459 6.65 -27.32 -5.81
CA LYS A 459 7.92 -27.14 -6.53
C LYS A 459 8.92 -26.35 -5.70
N PHE A 460 8.49 -25.24 -5.08
CA PHE A 460 9.33 -24.48 -4.17
C PHE A 460 9.85 -25.35 -3.02
N LEU A 461 9.00 -26.15 -2.39
CA LEU A 461 9.40 -27.02 -1.28
C LEU A 461 10.48 -28.04 -1.67
N MET A 462 10.57 -28.45 -2.94
CA MET A 462 11.65 -29.31 -3.44
C MET A 462 12.96 -28.54 -3.69
N GLU A 463 12.86 -27.24 -3.99
CA GLU A 463 13.99 -26.37 -4.38
C GLU A 463 14.45 -25.43 -3.25
N ARG A 464 13.76 -25.41 -2.10
CA ARG A 464 13.80 -24.37 -1.05
C ARG A 464 15.14 -24.11 -0.36
N GLY A 465 16.21 -24.85 -0.66
CA GLY A 465 17.52 -24.65 -0.03
C GLY A 465 17.45 -24.71 1.50
N ARG A 466 17.80 -23.59 2.17
CA ARG A 466 17.81 -23.47 3.64
C ARG A 466 16.55 -22.84 4.23
N CYS A 467 15.55 -22.54 3.40
CA CYS A 467 14.28 -21.96 3.85
C CYS A 467 13.59 -22.88 4.86
N ARG A 468 13.16 -22.29 5.98
CA ARG A 468 12.27 -22.92 6.96
C ARG A 468 10.84 -22.61 6.56
N VAL A 469 9.95 -23.59 6.57
CA VAL A 469 8.54 -23.37 6.20
C VAL A 469 7.62 -23.82 7.33
N LEU A 470 6.78 -22.92 7.82
CA LEU A 470 5.73 -23.23 8.79
C LEU A 470 4.37 -23.10 8.11
N VAL A 471 3.63 -24.22 8.01
CA VAL A 471 2.30 -24.28 7.42
C VAL A 471 1.26 -24.36 8.51
N MET A 472 0.38 -23.36 8.60
CA MET A 472 -0.70 -23.30 9.59
C MET A 472 -2.04 -23.60 8.92
N ALA A 473 -2.70 -24.68 9.34
CA ALA A 473 -3.90 -25.17 8.67
C ALA A 473 -4.91 -25.79 9.64
N CYS A 474 -6.13 -26.05 9.15
CA CYS A 474 -7.06 -26.92 9.87
C CYS A 474 -6.67 -28.39 9.67
N PRO A 475 -6.97 -29.28 10.65
CA PRO A 475 -6.66 -30.70 10.53
C PRO A 475 -7.24 -31.30 9.24
N GLY A 476 -6.40 -31.99 8.46
CA GLY A 476 -6.81 -32.65 7.23
C GLY A 476 -6.96 -31.75 6.00
N HIS A 477 -6.59 -30.46 6.08
CA HIS A 477 -6.59 -29.54 4.94
C HIS A 477 -5.33 -29.59 4.06
N CYS A 478 -4.32 -30.41 4.43
CA CYS A 478 -3.03 -30.50 3.74
C CYS A 478 -2.66 -31.94 3.29
N PRO A 479 -3.57 -32.73 2.70
CA PRO A 479 -3.32 -34.15 2.42
C PRO A 479 -2.15 -34.42 1.45
N SER A 480 -1.91 -33.59 0.43
CA SER A 480 -0.81 -33.83 -0.51
C SER A 480 0.54 -33.33 0.00
N LEU A 481 0.55 -32.23 0.76
CA LEU A 481 1.77 -31.59 1.27
C LEU A 481 2.39 -32.35 2.45
N ASN A 482 1.60 -33.10 3.20
CA ASN A 482 2.10 -33.91 4.31
C ASN A 482 3.11 -35.00 3.86
N ASN A 483 2.99 -35.44 2.59
CA ASN A 483 3.84 -36.49 2.00
C ASN A 483 5.08 -35.95 1.25
N THR A 484 5.33 -34.64 1.28
CA THR A 484 6.46 -34.01 0.57
C THR A 484 7.78 -34.22 1.31
N VAL A 485 8.91 -34.08 0.59
CA VAL A 485 10.25 -34.29 1.16
C VAL A 485 10.59 -33.22 2.21
N GLY A 486 11.13 -33.66 3.35
CA GLY A 486 11.68 -32.79 4.39
C GLY A 486 10.68 -32.29 5.43
N THR A 487 9.57 -33.00 5.63
CA THR A 487 8.62 -32.74 6.72
C THR A 487 9.23 -33.13 8.07
N GLU A 488 9.23 -32.21 9.03
CA GLU A 488 9.77 -32.42 10.39
C GLU A 488 8.71 -33.02 11.33
N GLY A 489 7.43 -32.83 10.99
CA GLY A 489 6.30 -33.41 11.70
C GLY A 489 5.06 -32.52 11.63
N VAL A 490 4.04 -32.94 12.36
CA VAL A 490 2.82 -32.16 12.59
C VAL A 490 2.75 -31.85 14.10
N LEU A 491 2.47 -30.60 14.43
CA LEU A 491 2.14 -30.14 15.76
C LEU A 491 0.65 -29.80 15.79
N GLN A 492 0.02 -30.07 16.93
CA GLN A 492 -1.38 -29.76 17.16
C GLN A 492 -1.51 -28.66 18.19
N LEU A 493 -2.36 -27.67 17.87
CA LEU A 493 -2.69 -26.57 18.76
C LEU A 493 -4.14 -26.69 19.22
N GLN A 494 -4.32 -27.00 20.50
CA GLN A 494 -5.63 -27.13 21.13
C GLN A 494 -6.30 -25.76 21.32
N THR A 495 -7.63 -25.72 21.31
CA THR A 495 -8.41 -24.52 21.71
C THR A 495 -8.24 -24.23 23.20
N GLN A 496 -8.39 -22.96 23.59
CA GLN A 496 -8.36 -22.58 24.99
C GLN A 496 -9.54 -23.23 25.71
N SER A 497 -9.28 -23.98 26.79
CA SER A 497 -10.38 -24.49 27.62
C SER A 497 -10.99 -23.29 28.33
N MET A 498 -12.25 -22.96 28.05
CA MET A 498 -13.01 -22.07 28.93
C MET A 498 -13.05 -22.75 30.30
N LYS A 499 -12.24 -22.26 31.25
CA LYS A 499 -12.50 -22.53 32.66
C LYS A 499 -13.84 -21.85 32.96
N CYS A 500 -14.88 -22.66 33.17
CA CYS A 500 -16.19 -22.21 33.63
C CYS A 500 -16.11 -21.50 34.98
#